data_AF-A0A443SH49-F1
#
_entry.id   AF-A0A443SH49-F1
#
_cell.length_a   1.000
_cell.length_b   1.000
_cell.length_c   1.000
_cell.angle_alpha   90.00
_cell.angle_beta   90.00
_cell.angle_gamma   90.00
#
_symmetry.space_group_name_H-M   'P 1'
#
loop_
_entity.id
_entity.type
_entity.pdbx_description
1 polymer ?
#
loop_
_entity_poly.entity_id
_entity_poly.type
_entity_poly.pdbx_seq_one_letter_code
_entity_poly.pdbx_strand_id
1 'polypeptide(L)'
;MISIDHIQEILNKWEQIDDEIWAKIICMQRNRRIAKAYARAPVLNINGSEDGFDGYKIGLNGFESPLNDPLVKRAKRHIGQGVRVKIDENGNVIVKRLSDCDVFIRGWHRDANSLSREVIDCHGELEYNKSVKLFDMKKFQNGVSKELRSAYPDRRKLENQCICAIAFVKDSTNVLDLPVWCLIINIVALDMLKSRLPPSKSFQVR
;
A
#
# COMPACT_ATOMS: atom_id res chain seq x y z
N MET A 1 -3.51 -7.00 12.45
CA MET A 1 -4.07 -8.29 12.02
C MET A 1 -3.86 -8.47 10.52
N ILE A 2 -4.63 -7.81 9.63
CA ILE A 2 -4.50 -8.00 8.17
C ILE A 2 -3.14 -7.58 7.59
N SER A 3 -2.55 -6.48 8.08
CA SER A 3 -1.25 -5.99 7.57
C SER A 3 -0.09 -6.95 7.83
N ILE A 4 -0.06 -7.57 9.01
CA ILE A 4 1.03 -8.43 9.47
C ILE A 4 1.02 -9.74 8.68
N ASP A 5 -0.15 -10.33 8.45
CA ASP A 5 -0.29 -11.58 7.71
C ASP A 5 0.24 -11.45 6.27
N HIS A 6 0.02 -10.29 5.64
CA HIS A 6 0.52 -10.03 4.29
C HIS A 6 2.03 -9.82 4.21
N ILE A 7 2.63 -9.23 5.25
CA ILE A 7 4.09 -9.13 5.37
C ILE A 7 4.69 -10.50 5.59
N GLN A 8 4.13 -11.30 6.51
CA GLN A 8 4.59 -12.67 6.74
C GLN A 8 4.46 -13.53 5.48
N GLU A 9 3.38 -13.37 4.71
CA GLU A 9 3.24 -14.04 3.40
C GLU A 9 4.37 -13.67 2.42
N ILE A 10 4.81 -12.41 2.40
CA ILE A 10 5.95 -11.96 1.57
C ILE A 10 7.25 -12.55 2.09
N LEU A 11 7.52 -12.46 3.40
CA LEU A 11 8.75 -12.94 4.01
C LEU A 11 8.91 -14.47 3.84
N ASN A 12 7.82 -15.23 3.95
CA ASN A 12 7.83 -16.68 3.76
C ASN A 12 8.10 -17.10 2.31
N LYS A 13 7.80 -16.23 1.35
CA LYS A 13 8.00 -16.47 -0.09
C LYS A 13 9.16 -15.67 -0.65
N TRP A 14 10.01 -15.09 0.19
CA TRP A 14 11.00 -14.09 -0.22
C TRP A 14 11.89 -14.58 -1.37
N GLU A 15 12.45 -15.78 -1.24
CA GLU A 15 13.35 -16.37 -2.25
C GLU A 15 12.64 -16.75 -3.56
N GLN A 16 11.30 -16.68 -3.59
CA GLN A 16 10.47 -16.93 -4.78
C GLN A 16 9.97 -15.64 -5.42
N ILE A 17 10.24 -14.48 -4.81
CA ILE A 17 9.88 -13.17 -5.35
C ILE A 17 11.01 -12.74 -6.28
N ASP A 18 10.62 -12.53 -7.53
CA ASP A 18 11.44 -11.94 -8.59
C ASP A 18 11.94 -10.55 -8.17
N ASP A 19 13.23 -10.29 -8.39
CA ASP A 19 13.96 -9.10 -7.93
C ASP A 19 13.50 -7.81 -8.62
N GLU A 20 12.85 -7.91 -9.78
CA GLU A 20 12.22 -6.78 -10.46
C GLU A 20 10.92 -6.32 -9.78
N ILE A 21 10.35 -7.09 -8.85
CA ILE A 21 9.10 -6.75 -8.18
C ILE A 21 9.36 -5.75 -7.05
N TRP A 22 8.89 -4.51 -7.23
CA TRP A 22 9.04 -3.46 -6.22
C TRP A 22 7.86 -3.37 -5.24
N ALA A 23 6.68 -3.86 -5.63
CA ALA A 23 5.51 -3.85 -4.74
C ALA A 23 4.57 -5.04 -4.91
N LYS A 24 3.89 -5.39 -3.81
CA LYS A 24 2.71 -6.23 -3.80
C LYS A 24 1.47 -5.37 -3.54
N ILE A 25 0.50 -5.45 -4.44
CA ILE A 25 -0.78 -4.75 -4.33
C ILE A 25 -1.86 -5.76 -3.96
N ILE A 26 -2.70 -5.41 -3.00
CA ILE A 26 -3.82 -6.22 -2.56
C ILE A 26 -5.08 -5.37 -2.69
N CYS A 27 -5.95 -5.74 -3.63
CA CYS A 27 -7.22 -5.05 -3.83
C CYS A 27 -8.26 -5.60 -2.86
N MET A 28 -9.00 -4.71 -2.23
CA MET A 28 -9.91 -5.01 -1.13
C MET A 28 -11.27 -4.36 -1.36
N GLN A 29 -12.32 -5.07 -0.95
CA GLN A 29 -13.66 -4.53 -0.77
C GLN A 29 -14.09 -4.83 0.66
N ARG A 30 -14.33 -3.80 1.46
CA ARG A 30 -14.50 -3.97 2.91
C ARG A 30 -13.32 -4.75 3.51
N ASN A 31 -13.60 -5.84 4.20
CA ASN A 31 -12.64 -6.79 4.75
C ASN A 31 -12.32 -7.97 3.82
N ARG A 32 -12.79 -7.98 2.58
CA ARG A 32 -12.56 -9.07 1.61
C ARG A 32 -11.49 -8.68 0.60
N ARG A 33 -10.49 -9.55 0.46
CA ARG A 33 -9.51 -9.47 -0.63
C ARG A 33 -10.13 -9.98 -1.92
N ILE A 34 -10.05 -9.18 -2.99
CA ILE A 34 -10.57 -9.54 -4.31
C ILE A 34 -9.46 -9.87 -5.31
N ALA A 35 -8.25 -9.32 -5.14
CA ALA A 35 -7.13 -9.58 -6.03
C ALA A 35 -5.77 -9.36 -5.35
N LYS A 36 -4.74 -9.95 -5.95
CA LYS A 36 -3.32 -9.69 -5.66
C LYS A 36 -2.62 -9.39 -6.98
N ALA A 37 -1.75 -8.40 -6.98
CA ALA A 37 -0.89 -8.06 -8.10
C ALA A 37 0.54 -7.81 -7.62
N TYR A 38 1.51 -8.15 -8.44
CA TYR A 38 2.92 -7.86 -8.19
C TYR A 38 3.39 -6.86 -9.25
N ALA A 39 3.81 -5.68 -8.82
CA ALA A 39 4.24 -4.62 -9.71
C ALA A 39 5.73 -4.76 -10.01
N ARG A 40 6.04 -4.97 -11.29
CA ARG A 40 7.39 -4.89 -11.86
C ARG A 40 7.62 -3.54 -12.54
N ALA A 41 6.65 -3.11 -13.35
CA ALA A 41 6.73 -1.83 -14.05
C ALA A 41 6.82 -0.67 -13.04
N PRO A 42 7.72 0.31 -13.26
CA PRO A 42 7.92 1.41 -12.32
C PRO A 42 6.72 2.35 -12.21
N VAL A 43 5.78 2.26 -13.15
CA VAL A 43 4.50 2.99 -13.14
C VAL A 43 3.36 1.99 -13.17
N LEU A 44 2.41 2.16 -12.25
CA LEU A 44 1.19 1.37 -12.13
C LEU A 44 -0.02 2.30 -12.07
N ASN A 45 -1.00 2.10 -12.96
CA ASN A 45 -2.28 2.81 -12.89
C ASN A 45 -3.30 1.94 -12.14
N ILE A 46 -4.05 2.48 -11.20
CA ILE A 46 -5.13 1.78 -10.50
C ILE A 46 -6.41 2.56 -10.74
N ASN A 47 -7.37 2.00 -11.46
CA ASN A 47 -8.55 2.71 -11.95
C ASN A 47 -9.81 1.84 -11.89
N GLY A 48 -10.92 2.38 -12.40
CA GLY A 48 -12.22 1.72 -12.44
C GLY A 48 -12.50 0.91 -13.71
N SER A 49 -11.50 0.58 -14.53
CA SER A 49 -11.75 -0.22 -15.74
C SER A 49 -12.04 -1.69 -15.41
N GLU A 50 -12.52 -2.44 -16.41
CA GLU A 50 -12.84 -3.86 -16.30
C GLU A 50 -11.66 -4.77 -16.71
N ASP A 51 -10.49 -4.18 -16.96
CA ASP A 51 -9.32 -4.88 -17.54
C ASP A 51 -8.63 -5.87 -16.56
N GLY A 52 -9.00 -5.87 -15.27
CA GLY A 52 -8.32 -6.69 -14.27
C GLY A 52 -6.87 -6.23 -14.05
N PHE A 53 -5.88 -7.11 -14.17
CA PHE A 53 -4.46 -6.75 -14.04
C PHE A 53 -3.67 -7.17 -15.28
N ASP A 54 -2.99 -6.21 -15.92
CA ASP A 54 -2.22 -6.41 -17.16
C ASP A 54 -0.69 -6.22 -16.99
N GLY A 55 -0.21 -5.99 -15.76
CA GLY A 55 1.19 -5.68 -15.46
C GLY A 55 1.50 -4.18 -15.28
N TYR A 56 0.70 -3.29 -15.90
CA TYR A 56 0.87 -1.83 -15.88
C TYR A 56 -0.34 -1.08 -15.32
N LYS A 57 -1.49 -1.75 -15.28
CA LYS A 57 -2.77 -1.23 -14.85
C LYS A 57 -3.52 -2.28 -14.04
N ILE A 58 -4.24 -1.80 -13.02
CA ILE A 58 -5.24 -2.54 -12.25
C ILE A 58 -6.60 -1.87 -12.47
N GLY A 59 -7.46 -2.50 -13.26
CA GLY A 59 -8.87 -2.19 -13.41
C GLY A 59 -9.68 -2.88 -12.30
N LEU A 60 -10.03 -2.13 -11.25
CA LEU A 60 -10.72 -2.65 -10.07
C LEU A 60 -12.11 -3.22 -10.37
N ASN A 61 -12.71 -2.84 -11.50
CA ASN A 61 -14.02 -3.35 -11.91
C ASN A 61 -13.94 -4.74 -12.54
N GLY A 62 -12.77 -5.13 -13.04
CA GLY A 62 -12.54 -6.45 -13.66
C GLY A 62 -12.46 -7.62 -12.67
N PHE A 63 -12.44 -7.35 -11.36
CA PHE A 63 -12.45 -8.41 -10.34
C PHE A 63 -13.86 -8.66 -9.82
N GLU A 64 -14.18 -9.95 -9.66
CA GLU A 64 -15.43 -10.41 -9.10
C GLU A 64 -15.64 -9.87 -7.68
N SER A 65 -16.85 -9.40 -7.42
CA SER A 65 -17.25 -8.88 -6.11
C SER A 65 -17.80 -10.02 -5.27
N PRO A 66 -17.14 -10.43 -4.17
CA PRO A 66 -17.67 -11.47 -3.29
C PRO A 66 -18.88 -10.99 -2.47
N LEU A 67 -19.19 -9.69 -2.54
CA LEU A 67 -20.23 -9.03 -1.75
C LEU A 67 -21.29 -8.42 -2.67
N ASN A 68 -22.55 -8.64 -2.34
CA ASN A 68 -23.65 -7.85 -2.89
C ASN A 68 -23.87 -6.58 -2.04
N ASP A 69 -22.85 -5.70 -2.01
CA ASP A 69 -22.86 -4.46 -1.22
C ASP A 69 -23.19 -3.24 -2.11
N PRO A 70 -24.30 -2.51 -1.86
CA PRO A 70 -24.69 -1.34 -2.65
C PRO A 70 -23.66 -0.20 -2.63
N LEU A 71 -22.97 0.01 -1.51
CA LEU A 71 -21.94 1.05 -1.37
C LEU A 71 -20.69 0.68 -2.17
N VAL A 72 -20.30 -0.59 -2.19
CA VAL A 72 -19.21 -1.09 -3.05
C VAL A 72 -19.56 -0.88 -4.52
N LYS A 73 -20.76 -1.30 -4.94
CA LYS A 73 -21.26 -1.10 -6.31
C LYS A 73 -21.32 0.37 -6.72
N ARG A 74 -21.68 1.27 -5.79
CA ARG A 74 -21.68 2.72 -6.03
C ARG A 74 -20.26 3.25 -6.16
N ALA A 75 -19.37 2.90 -5.22
CA ALA A 75 -17.97 3.35 -5.26
C ALA A 75 -17.26 2.91 -6.54
N LYS A 76 -17.36 1.61 -6.91
CA LYS A 76 -16.77 1.06 -8.14
C LYS A 76 -17.12 1.85 -9.41
N ARG A 77 -18.36 2.35 -9.50
CA ARG A 77 -18.83 3.17 -10.64
C ARG A 77 -18.22 4.57 -10.72
N HIS A 78 -17.69 5.10 -9.62
CA HIS A 78 -17.17 6.47 -9.55
C HIS A 78 -15.63 6.55 -9.58
N ILE A 79 -14.92 5.41 -9.51
CA ILE A 79 -13.44 5.40 -9.46
C ILE A 79 -12.84 6.11 -10.69
N GLY A 80 -13.43 5.97 -11.87
CA GLY A 80 -12.95 6.60 -13.09
C GLY A 80 -11.48 6.26 -13.37
N GLN A 81 -10.64 7.27 -13.60
CA GLN A 81 -9.20 7.12 -13.86
C GLN A 81 -8.36 6.75 -12.62
N GLY A 82 -8.96 6.77 -11.43
CA GLY A 82 -8.35 6.46 -10.15
C GLY A 82 -7.03 7.19 -9.87
N VAL A 83 -5.95 6.43 -9.70
CA VAL A 83 -4.61 6.95 -9.37
C VAL A 83 -3.53 6.39 -10.29
N ARG A 84 -2.44 7.14 -10.43
CA ARG A 84 -1.16 6.65 -10.92
C ARG A 84 -0.17 6.56 -9.78
N VAL A 85 0.42 5.39 -9.59
CA VAL A 85 1.47 5.12 -8.62
C VAL A 85 2.78 4.91 -9.37
N LYS A 86 3.86 5.51 -8.89
CA LYS A 86 5.19 5.40 -9.49
C LYS A 86 6.23 5.16 -8.39
N ILE A 87 7.17 4.25 -8.62
CA ILE A 87 8.40 4.16 -7.82
C ILE A 87 9.52 4.95 -8.53
N ASP A 88 10.34 5.66 -7.76
CA ASP A 88 11.56 6.31 -8.26
C ASP A 88 12.82 5.50 -7.94
N GLU A 89 13.95 5.92 -8.49
CA GLU A 89 15.25 5.26 -8.31
C GLU A 89 15.73 5.21 -6.84
N ASN A 90 15.19 6.10 -5.99
CA ASN A 90 15.50 6.14 -4.56
C ASN A 90 14.54 5.27 -3.74
N GLY A 91 13.60 4.57 -4.37
CA GLY A 91 12.57 3.76 -3.71
C GLY A 91 11.44 4.59 -3.08
N ASN A 92 11.33 5.89 -3.39
CA ASN A 92 10.14 6.65 -3.02
C ASN A 92 8.97 6.19 -3.88
N VAL A 93 7.79 6.14 -3.27
CA VAL A 93 6.54 5.88 -4.00
C VAL A 93 5.78 7.19 -4.12
N ILE A 94 5.50 7.60 -5.34
CA ILE A 94 4.76 8.80 -5.71
C ILE A 94 3.36 8.37 -6.15
N VAL A 95 2.34 9.07 -5.68
CA VAL A 95 0.95 8.87 -6.10
C VAL A 95 0.38 10.16 -6.66
N LYS A 96 -0.43 10.02 -7.71
CA LYS A 96 -1.16 11.11 -8.34
C LYS A 96 -2.61 10.71 -8.54
N ARG A 97 -3.55 11.49 -7.99
CA ARG A 97 -4.98 11.35 -8.28
C ARG A 97 -5.25 11.80 -9.72
N LEU A 98 -5.90 10.93 -10.49
CA LEU A 98 -6.35 11.19 -11.86
C LEU A 98 -7.87 11.17 -11.99
N SER A 99 -8.58 10.65 -10.98
CA SER A 99 -10.04 10.63 -10.91
C SER A 99 -10.64 11.94 -10.41
N ASP A 100 -11.83 12.26 -10.91
CA ASP A 100 -12.68 13.30 -10.33
C ASP A 100 -13.22 12.91 -8.95
N CYS A 101 -13.31 11.61 -8.62
CA CYS A 101 -13.67 11.17 -7.28
C CYS A 101 -12.53 11.34 -6.28
N ASP A 102 -12.90 11.50 -5.02
CA ASP A 102 -11.93 11.63 -3.94
C ASP A 102 -11.16 10.34 -3.70
N VAL A 103 -9.89 10.52 -3.31
CA VAL A 103 -8.96 9.44 -3.02
C VAL A 103 -8.24 9.76 -1.73
N PHE A 104 -8.20 8.80 -0.82
CA PHE A 104 -7.67 8.98 0.52
C PHE A 104 -6.55 8.00 0.80
N ILE A 105 -5.44 8.50 1.31
CA ILE A 105 -4.34 7.71 1.85
C ILE A 105 -4.62 7.44 3.33
N ARG A 106 -4.52 6.18 3.76
CA ARG A 106 -4.70 5.81 5.17
C ARG A 106 -3.36 5.67 5.87
N GLY A 107 -3.38 5.83 7.20
CA GLY A 107 -2.20 5.69 8.07
C GLY A 107 -1.44 6.98 8.37
N TRP A 108 -1.94 8.13 7.92
CA TRP A 108 -1.33 9.45 8.19
C TRP A 108 -1.37 9.86 9.66
N HIS A 109 -2.36 9.40 10.41
CA HIS A 109 -2.52 9.68 11.84
C HIS A 109 -1.60 8.84 12.74
N ARG A 110 -0.78 7.94 12.17
CA ARG A 110 0.12 7.09 12.97
C ARG A 110 1.35 7.90 13.38
N ASP A 111 1.74 7.78 14.65
CA ASP A 111 2.94 8.43 15.21
C ASP A 111 4.21 8.12 14.42
N ALA A 112 4.36 6.87 13.95
CA ALA A 112 5.43 6.43 13.09
C ALA A 112 4.87 6.06 11.71
N ASN A 113 5.27 6.82 10.69
CA ASN A 113 4.88 6.59 9.31
C ASN A 113 5.96 7.05 8.32
N SER A 114 5.89 6.52 7.11
CA SER A 114 6.75 6.82 5.96
C SER A 114 6.10 7.81 4.98
N LEU A 115 4.95 8.41 5.31
CA LEU A 115 4.26 9.36 4.43
C LEU A 115 4.98 10.72 4.42
N SER A 116 4.89 11.43 3.29
CA SER A 116 5.35 12.82 3.22
C SER A 116 4.48 13.77 4.06
N ARG A 117 5.04 14.93 4.41
CA ARG A 117 4.31 15.97 5.16
C ARG A 117 3.06 16.43 4.43
N GLU A 118 3.14 16.59 3.11
CA GLU A 118 2.00 16.99 2.28
C GLU A 118 0.79 16.07 2.45
N VAL A 119 0.99 14.74 2.47
CA VAL A 119 -0.12 13.80 2.72
C VAL A 119 -0.68 13.94 4.14
N ILE A 120 0.15 14.25 5.12
CA ILE A 120 -0.26 14.42 6.53
C ILE A 120 -1.04 15.73 6.69
N ASP A 121 -0.55 16.82 6.10
CA ASP A 121 -1.13 18.16 6.16
C ASP A 121 -2.50 18.20 5.46
N CYS A 122 -2.69 17.39 4.41
CA CYS A 122 -3.98 17.20 3.74
C CYS A 122 -4.86 16.12 4.39
N HIS A 123 -4.56 15.65 5.60
CA HIS A 123 -5.31 14.60 6.30
C HIS A 123 -5.54 13.33 5.45
N GLY A 124 -4.57 12.99 4.60
CA GLY A 124 -4.60 11.85 3.70
C GLY A 124 -5.38 12.07 2.41
N GLU A 125 -6.12 13.16 2.23
CA GLU A 125 -6.85 13.42 1.00
C GLU A 125 -5.92 13.87 -0.14
N LEU A 126 -6.08 13.26 -1.32
CA LEU A 126 -5.30 13.62 -2.50
C LEU A 126 -5.99 14.71 -3.31
N GLU A 127 -5.26 15.81 -3.53
CA GLU A 127 -5.66 16.84 -4.49
C GLU A 127 -5.66 16.30 -5.92
N TYR A 128 -6.61 16.77 -6.73
CA TYR A 128 -6.73 16.38 -8.13
C TYR A 128 -5.49 16.79 -8.92
N ASN A 129 -4.97 15.87 -9.73
CA ASN A 129 -3.86 16.09 -10.66
C ASN A 129 -2.55 16.59 -9.99
N LYS A 130 -2.42 16.46 -8.67
CA LYS A 130 -1.20 16.76 -7.90
C LYS A 130 -0.46 15.47 -7.54
N SER A 131 0.84 15.45 -7.80
CA SER A 131 1.71 14.32 -7.43
C SER A 131 2.26 14.54 -6.03
N VAL A 132 2.10 13.56 -5.16
CA VAL A 132 2.61 13.61 -3.78
C VAL A 132 3.39 12.33 -3.45
N LYS A 133 4.33 12.41 -2.50
CA LYS A 133 5.06 11.22 -2.04
C LYS A 133 4.18 10.41 -1.07
N LEU A 134 3.71 9.26 -1.55
CA LEU A 134 3.03 8.24 -0.76
C LEU A 134 3.98 7.53 0.21
N PHE A 135 5.23 7.31 -0.20
CA PHE A 135 6.26 6.71 0.64
C PHE A 135 7.56 7.47 0.45
N ASP A 136 8.10 8.04 1.54
CA ASP A 136 9.38 8.73 1.59
C ASP A 136 10.45 7.77 2.16
N MET A 137 11.32 7.28 1.26
CA MET A 137 12.36 6.32 1.62
C MET A 137 13.37 6.90 2.60
N LYS A 138 13.70 8.19 2.48
CA LYS A 138 14.63 8.86 3.39
C LYS A 138 14.04 8.98 4.80
N LYS A 139 12.74 9.33 4.90
CA LYS A 139 12.02 9.34 6.17
C LYS A 139 11.99 7.95 6.80
N PHE A 140 11.72 6.91 6.00
CA PHE A 140 11.73 5.53 6.47
C PHE A 140 13.12 5.09 6.97
N GLN A 141 14.19 5.33 6.21
CA GLN A 141 15.58 5.04 6.60
C GLN A 141 15.98 5.71 7.94
N ASN A 142 15.58 6.96 8.14
CA ASN A 142 15.77 7.66 9.39
C ASN A 142 15.01 7.00 10.54
N GLY A 143 13.76 6.57 10.28
CA GLY A 143 12.95 5.79 11.22
C GLY A 143 13.62 4.48 11.63
N VAL A 144 14.12 3.70 10.66
CA VAL A 144 14.86 2.45 10.91
C VAL A 144 16.10 2.71 11.77
N SER A 145 16.89 3.73 11.42
CA SER A 145 18.11 4.09 12.16
C SER A 145 17.82 4.54 13.60
N LYS A 146 16.70 5.24 13.82
CA LYS A 146 16.26 5.64 15.16
C LYS A 146 15.80 4.43 15.98
N GLU A 147 15.02 3.54 15.38
CA GLU A 147 14.53 2.33 16.05
C GLU A 147 15.66 1.38 16.45
N LEU A 148 16.69 1.23 15.58
CA LEU A 148 17.88 0.42 15.88
C LEU A 148 18.69 0.94 17.08
N ARG A 149 18.58 2.23 17.42
CA ARG A 149 19.22 2.82 18.60
C ARG A 149 18.31 2.81 19.85
N SER A 150 17.08 2.33 19.72
CA SER A 150 16.16 2.17 20.84
C SER A 150 16.66 1.11 21.81
N ALA A 151 16.35 1.27 23.10
CA ALA A 151 16.62 0.23 24.11
C ALA A 151 15.88 -1.09 23.79
N TYR A 152 14.73 -0.99 23.13
CA TYR A 152 13.92 -2.13 22.69
C TYR A 152 13.45 -1.90 21.25
N PRO A 153 14.28 -2.23 20.24
CA PRO A 153 13.90 -2.09 18.84
C PRO A 153 12.70 -2.97 18.48
N ASP A 154 11.66 -2.38 17.89
CA ASP A 154 10.46 -3.08 17.45
C ASP A 154 10.35 -3.10 15.91
N ARG A 155 10.75 -4.24 15.33
CA ARG A 155 10.66 -4.49 13.89
C ARG A 155 9.24 -4.35 13.34
N ARG A 156 8.21 -4.72 14.12
CA ARG A 156 6.82 -4.71 13.65
C ARG A 156 6.33 -3.28 13.39
N LYS A 157 6.84 -2.30 14.14
CA LYS A 157 6.56 -0.87 13.87
C LYS A 157 7.13 -0.43 12.52
N LEU A 158 8.32 -0.89 12.17
CA LEU A 158 8.96 -0.58 10.89
C LEU A 158 8.28 -1.30 9.73
N GLU A 159 7.94 -2.58 9.90
CA GLU A 159 7.18 -3.37 8.94
C GLU A 159 5.84 -2.71 8.57
N ASN A 160 5.11 -2.19 9.56
CA ASN A 160 3.86 -1.47 9.33
C ASN A 160 4.02 -0.18 8.51
N GLN A 161 5.22 0.42 8.46
CA GLN A 161 5.49 1.59 7.63
C GLN A 161 5.71 1.23 6.16
N CYS A 162 6.09 -0.02 5.85
CA CYS A 162 6.22 -0.51 4.47
C CYS A 162 4.87 -0.70 3.76
N ILE A 163 3.76 -0.44 4.46
CA ILE A 163 2.40 -0.62 3.96
C ILE A 163 1.71 0.73 3.84
N CYS A 164 1.25 1.04 2.64
CA CYS A 164 0.36 2.16 2.36
C CYS A 164 -1.03 1.62 1.98
N ALA A 165 -2.10 2.36 2.31
CA ALA A 165 -3.44 2.02 1.86
C ALA A 165 -4.07 3.21 1.14
N ILE A 166 -4.64 2.95 -0.05
CA ILE A 166 -5.32 3.92 -0.90
C ILE A 166 -6.80 3.56 -0.94
N ALA A 167 -7.66 4.47 -0.52
CA ALA A 167 -9.12 4.33 -0.54
C ALA A 167 -9.72 5.19 -1.65
N PHE A 168 -10.75 4.67 -2.32
CA PHE A 168 -11.41 5.37 -3.42
C PHE A 168 -12.83 5.78 -3.01
N VAL A 169 -13.26 6.97 -3.44
CA VAL A 169 -14.62 7.54 -3.36
C VAL A 169 -15.10 7.87 -1.95
N LYS A 170 -14.83 7.04 -0.95
CA LYS A 170 -15.34 7.22 0.42
C LYS A 170 -14.24 6.93 1.44
N ASP A 171 -14.09 7.83 2.41
CA ASP A 171 -13.22 7.62 3.55
C ASP A 171 -13.95 6.96 4.75
N SER A 172 -13.18 6.38 5.65
CA SER A 172 -13.63 5.80 6.92
C SER A 172 -12.48 5.75 7.91
N THR A 173 -12.77 5.93 9.21
CA THR A 173 -11.78 5.77 10.28
C THR A 173 -11.15 4.38 10.25
N ASN A 174 -11.98 3.34 10.10
CA ASN A 174 -11.55 1.96 9.96
C ASN A 174 -11.45 1.56 8.48
N VAL A 175 -10.26 1.12 8.10
CA VAL A 175 -9.92 0.69 6.74
C VAL A 175 -10.81 -0.46 6.26
N LEU A 176 -11.26 -1.33 7.16
CA LEU A 176 -12.09 -2.49 6.81
C LEU A 176 -13.53 -2.11 6.46
N ASP A 177 -13.93 -0.88 6.77
CA ASP A 177 -15.24 -0.34 6.40
C ASP A 177 -15.21 0.40 5.06
N LEU A 178 -14.02 0.58 4.46
CA LEU A 178 -13.89 1.22 3.16
C LEU A 178 -14.50 0.34 2.05
N PRO A 179 -15.30 0.92 1.14
CA PRO A 179 -15.99 0.14 0.12
C PRO A 179 -15.01 -0.45 -0.90
N VAL A 180 -14.05 0.33 -1.39
CA VAL A 180 -13.02 -0.12 -2.34
C VAL A 180 -11.70 0.54 -1.98
N TRP A 181 -10.67 -0.27 -1.78
CA TRP A 181 -9.36 0.22 -1.38
C TRP A 181 -8.25 -0.78 -1.76
N CYS A 182 -7.01 -0.32 -1.81
CA CYS A 182 -5.84 -1.13 -2.10
C CYS A 182 -4.80 -1.00 -0.99
N LEU A 183 -4.20 -2.11 -0.60
CA LEU A 183 -2.92 -2.12 0.12
C LEU A 183 -1.78 -2.12 -0.90
N ILE A 184 -0.77 -1.31 -0.67
CA ILE A 184 0.50 -1.33 -1.37
C ILE A 184 1.58 -1.66 -0.35
N ILE A 185 2.26 -2.78 -0.57
CA ILE A 185 3.38 -3.21 0.25
C ILE A 185 4.66 -2.96 -0.53
N ASN A 186 5.49 -2.04 -0.03
CA ASN A 186 6.76 -1.67 -0.62
C ASN A 186 7.80 -2.76 -0.32
N ILE A 187 8.11 -3.59 -1.33
CA ILE A 187 9.04 -4.72 -1.19
C ILE A 187 10.48 -4.22 -1.07
N VAL A 188 10.85 -3.14 -1.77
CA VAL A 188 12.17 -2.51 -1.67
C VAL A 188 12.45 -2.04 -0.22
N ALA A 189 11.45 -1.42 0.42
CA ALA A 189 11.57 -1.03 1.82
C ALA A 189 11.66 -2.23 2.78
N LEU A 190 10.91 -3.31 2.50
CA LEU A 190 11.01 -4.56 3.28
C LEU A 190 12.37 -5.23 3.13
N ASP A 191 12.97 -5.22 1.94
CA ASP A 191 14.31 -5.78 1.71
C ASP A 191 15.37 -5.03 2.52
N MET A 192 15.32 -3.69 2.47
CA MET A 192 16.18 -2.85 3.29
C MET A 192 16.02 -3.16 4.78
N LEU A 193 14.78 -3.34 5.26
CA LEU A 193 14.50 -3.71 6.64
C LEU A 193 15.03 -5.11 7.00
N LYS A 194 14.85 -6.09 6.11
CA LYS A 194 15.39 -7.46 6.24
C LYS A 194 16.91 -7.42 6.42
N SER A 195 17.60 -6.60 5.63
CA SER A 195 19.05 -6.46 5.67
C SER A 195 19.57 -5.74 6.93
N ARG A 196 18.82 -4.77 7.48
CA ARG A 196 19.24 -3.98 8.64
C ARG A 196 18.84 -4.57 9.99
N LEU A 197 17.73 -5.31 10.03
CA LEU A 197 17.17 -5.85 11.26
C LEU A 197 16.50 -7.19 10.92
N PRO A 198 17.26 -8.29 10.76
CA PRO A 198 16.74 -9.58 10.28
C PRO A 198 15.53 -10.07 11.09
N PRO A 199 14.59 -10.81 10.49
CA PRO A 199 13.50 -11.39 11.26
C PRO A 199 14.11 -12.28 12.34
N SER A 200 13.75 -12.06 13.60
CA SER A 200 14.08 -13.01 14.66
C SER A 200 13.58 -14.37 14.21
N LYS A 201 14.47 -15.36 14.02
CA LYS A 201 14.06 -16.73 13.75
C LYS A 201 13.09 -17.11 14.85
N SER A 202 11.81 -17.19 14.56
CA SER A 202 10.88 -17.89 15.43
C SER A 202 11.48 -19.28 15.56
N PHE A 203 11.89 -19.68 16.77
CA PHE A 203 12.19 -21.08 17.04
C PHE A 203 10.97 -21.86 16.56
N GLN A 204 11.12 -22.55 15.43
CA GLN A 204 10.20 -23.59 15.04
C GLN A 204 10.40 -24.67 16.10
N VAL A 205 9.56 -24.65 17.13
CA VAL A 205 9.36 -25.83 17.95
C VAL A 205 8.61 -26.81 17.05
N ARG A 206 9.38 -27.69 16.42
CA ARG A 206 9.05 -29.10 16.17
C ARG A 206 10.31 -29.84 15.76
#